data_AF-A0A917PJ71-F1
#
_entry.id   AF-A0A917PJ71-F1
#
_cell.length_a   1.000
_cell.length_b   1.000
_cell.length_c   1.000
_cell.angle_alpha   90.00
_cell.angle_beta   90.00
_cell.angle_gamma   90.00
#
_symmetry.space_group_name_H-M   'P 1'
#
loop_
_entity.id
_entity.type
_entity.pdbx_description
1 polymer ?
#
loop_
_entity_poly.entity_id
_entity_poly.type
_entity_poly.pdbx_seq_one_letter_code
_entity_poly.pdbx_strand_id
1 'polypeptide(L)'
;MTATPARGPATVTTFQVVPPDSIRMTRAVVNPIPAGQAGADMLTDVDFGHHEVSFSRVQWLEVPGPPSAVHGYFRFGNGTAMDLEHHPNPNFVTLRPDNHFLHDQCGSGFPLAPPFRRFFPPPRFFGGGWFWSIPNRFRIVGGAGGGTPFVTTIQLFLVDSSGTTTVSKQGANTTRTSVGAVT
;
A
#
# COMPACT_ATOMS: atom_id res chain seq x y z
N MET A 1 -27.72 16.80 8.05
CA MET A 1 -27.17 17.87 7.18
C MET A 1 -28.37 18.70 6.72
N THR A 2 -28.31 20.03 6.75
CA THR A 2 -29.42 20.86 6.23
C THR A 2 -29.22 21.06 4.74
N ALA A 3 -30.11 20.51 3.92
CA ALA A 3 -30.15 20.81 2.50
C ALA A 3 -31.11 21.98 2.28
N THR A 4 -30.61 23.08 1.72
CA THR A 4 -31.46 24.19 1.30
C THR A 4 -31.81 23.97 -0.18
N PRO A 5 -33.06 23.60 -0.51
CA PRO A 5 -33.45 23.42 -1.89
C PRO A 5 -33.46 24.78 -2.63
N ALA A 6 -33.21 24.76 -3.94
CA ALA A 6 -33.21 25.97 -4.77
C ALA A 6 -34.57 26.70 -4.80
N ARG A 7 -35.65 25.99 -4.46
CA ARG A 7 -37.00 26.52 -4.23
C ARG A 7 -37.69 25.71 -3.13
N GLY A 8 -38.58 26.37 -2.39
CA GLY A 8 -39.36 25.76 -1.30
C GLY A 8 -38.72 25.93 0.08
N PRO A 9 -39.46 25.61 1.15
CA PRO A 9 -38.97 25.70 2.51
C PRO A 9 -37.81 24.73 2.75
N ALA A 10 -36.86 25.14 3.59
CA ALA A 10 -35.76 24.29 4.02
C ALA A 10 -36.32 23.02 4.68
N THR A 11 -35.78 21.87 4.30
CA THR A 11 -36.16 20.59 4.88
C THR A 11 -34.96 20.02 5.61
N VAL A 12 -35.17 19.58 6.85
CA VAL A 12 -34.16 18.85 7.60
C VAL A 12 -34.23 17.39 7.18
N THR A 13 -33.14 16.87 6.63
CA THR A 13 -32.98 15.45 6.34
C THR A 13 -31.81 14.90 7.15
N THR A 14 -32.05 13.74 7.74
CA THR A 14 -31.02 12.96 8.43
C THR A 14 -30.50 11.93 7.45
N PHE A 15 -29.18 11.90 7.28
CA PHE A 15 -28.49 10.85 6.55
C PHE A 15 -27.74 9.99 7.55
N GLN A 16 -27.83 8.68 7.40
CA GLN A 16 -26.93 7.77 8.07
C GLN A 16 -25.62 7.72 7.28
N VAL A 17 -24.51 8.04 7.95
CA VAL A 17 -23.18 7.87 7.37
C VAL A 17 -22.75 6.44 7.59
N VAL A 18 -22.46 5.76 6.50
CA VAL A 18 -21.98 4.38 6.49
C VAL A 18 -20.52 4.41 6.00
N PRO A 19 -19.52 4.27 6.88
CA PRO A 19 -18.14 4.15 6.44
C PRO A 19 -17.90 2.74 5.86
N PRO A 20 -16.80 2.53 5.12
CA PRO A 20 -16.36 1.17 4.83
C PRO A 20 -16.10 0.42 6.14
N ASP A 21 -16.28 -0.89 6.15
CA ASP A 21 -16.04 -1.75 7.32
C ASP A 21 -14.74 -2.56 7.23
N SER A 22 -14.17 -2.62 6.03
CA SER A 22 -12.98 -3.40 5.72
C SER A 22 -12.24 -2.84 4.52
N ILE A 23 -10.96 -3.18 4.43
CA ILE A 23 -10.13 -3.04 3.24
C ILE A 23 -9.52 -4.41 2.97
N ARG A 24 -9.74 -4.93 1.77
CA ARG A 24 -9.18 -6.20 1.34
C ARG A 24 -8.41 -5.99 0.06
N MET A 25 -7.25 -6.61 -0.04
CA MET A 25 -6.43 -6.57 -1.25
C MET A 25 -6.31 -7.96 -1.84
N THR A 26 -6.38 -8.03 -3.16
CA THR A 26 -6.13 -9.24 -3.93
C THR A 26 -5.03 -8.98 -4.94
N ARG A 27 -4.19 -9.99 -5.21
CA ARG A 27 -3.09 -9.86 -6.16
C ARG A 27 -3.65 -9.81 -7.59
N ALA A 28 -3.41 -8.71 -8.30
CA ALA A 28 -3.84 -8.51 -9.68
C ALA A 28 -2.71 -8.83 -10.67
N VAL A 29 -1.54 -8.22 -10.46
CA VAL A 29 -0.37 -8.37 -11.35
C VAL A 29 0.86 -8.61 -10.50
N VAL A 30 1.77 -9.49 -10.93
CA VAL A 30 3.13 -9.55 -10.37
C VAL A 30 4.04 -8.75 -11.30
N ASN A 31 4.61 -7.68 -10.78
CA ASN A 31 5.53 -6.86 -11.54
C ASN A 31 6.87 -7.61 -11.70
N PRO A 32 7.43 -7.69 -12.92
CA PRO A 32 8.64 -8.44 -13.17
C PRO A 32 9.84 -7.79 -12.49
N ILE A 33 10.65 -8.60 -11.81
CA ILE A 33 11.97 -8.21 -11.31
C ILE A 33 13.00 -9.08 -12.04
N PRO A 34 14.06 -8.49 -12.63
CA PRO A 34 15.10 -9.25 -13.33
C PRO A 34 15.72 -10.37 -12.49
N ALA A 35 16.02 -11.51 -13.11
CA ALA A 35 16.73 -12.61 -12.45
C ALA A 35 18.11 -12.14 -11.95
N GLY A 36 18.55 -12.69 -10.82
CA GLY A 36 19.78 -12.26 -10.13
C GLY A 36 19.59 -11.05 -9.21
N GLN A 37 18.38 -10.51 -9.14
CA GLN A 37 18.00 -9.44 -8.22
C GLN A 37 16.98 -9.97 -7.22
N ALA A 38 17.17 -9.71 -5.93
CA ALA A 38 16.12 -9.95 -4.93
C ALA A 38 15.08 -8.83 -4.97
N GLY A 39 13.91 -9.07 -4.40
CA GLY A 39 12.75 -8.19 -4.48
C GLY A 39 11.51 -8.96 -4.89
N ALA A 40 10.37 -8.43 -4.48
CA ALA A 40 9.05 -8.86 -4.92
C ALA A 40 8.14 -7.63 -5.05
N ASP A 41 7.30 -7.62 -6.08
CA ASP A 41 6.44 -6.50 -6.40
C ASP A 41 5.15 -7.02 -7.06
N MET A 42 4.02 -6.53 -6.60
CA MET A 42 2.71 -6.79 -7.19
C MET A 42 1.85 -5.52 -7.21
N LEU A 43 0.95 -5.47 -8.17
CA LEU A 43 -0.23 -4.61 -8.11
C LEU A 43 -1.36 -5.39 -7.43
N THR A 44 -2.08 -4.70 -6.55
CA THR A 44 -3.25 -5.23 -5.87
C THR A 44 -4.51 -4.51 -6.31
N ASP A 45 -5.61 -5.26 -6.38
CA ASP A 45 -6.94 -4.67 -6.47
C ASP A 45 -7.50 -4.57 -5.04
N VAL A 46 -7.95 -3.36 -4.71
CA VAL A 46 -8.43 -2.97 -3.40
C VAL A 46 -9.96 -2.98 -3.41
N ASP A 47 -10.53 -3.75 -2.49
CA ASP A 47 -11.97 -3.82 -2.20
C ASP A 47 -12.26 -3.15 -0.86
N PHE A 48 -13.13 -2.15 -0.87
CA PHE A 48 -13.62 -1.48 0.34
C PHE A 48 -15.00 -2.03 0.69
N GLY A 49 -15.09 -2.71 1.84
CA GLY A 49 -16.33 -3.36 2.26
C GLY A 49 -17.47 -2.40 2.58
N HIS A 50 -18.66 -2.96 2.78
CA HIS A 50 -19.96 -2.30 2.80
C HIS A 50 -20.58 -2.02 1.41
N HIS A 51 -20.75 -3.08 0.61
CA HIS A 51 -21.30 -3.07 -0.75
C HIS A 51 -22.79 -2.70 -0.89
N GLU A 52 -23.49 -2.50 0.22
CA GLU A 52 -24.87 -1.97 0.23
C GLU A 52 -24.94 -0.46 -0.08
N VAL A 53 -23.80 0.24 0.01
CA VAL A 53 -23.67 1.66 -0.36
C VAL A 53 -22.54 1.84 -1.38
N SER A 54 -22.60 2.90 -2.19
CA SER A 54 -21.54 3.24 -3.13
C SER A 54 -20.64 4.34 -2.59
N PHE A 55 -19.33 4.13 -2.75
CA PHE A 55 -18.28 5.08 -2.44
C PHE A 55 -17.77 5.82 -3.69
N SER A 56 -18.54 5.85 -4.78
CA SER A 56 -18.18 6.59 -6.02
C SER A 56 -17.87 8.08 -5.82
N ARG A 57 -18.36 8.67 -4.72
CA ARG A 57 -18.14 10.08 -4.31
C ARG A 57 -17.07 10.21 -3.23
N VAL A 58 -16.38 9.12 -2.89
CA VAL A 58 -15.31 9.08 -1.90
C VAL A 58 -13.96 9.00 -2.62
N GLN A 59 -12.97 9.66 -2.04
CA GLN A 59 -11.59 9.55 -2.43
C GLN A 59 -10.77 8.97 -1.28
N TRP A 60 -9.77 8.18 -1.63
CA TRP A 60 -8.87 7.47 -0.73
C TRP A 60 -7.44 8.02 -0.82
N LEU A 61 -6.75 8.03 0.31
CA LEU A 61 -5.33 8.38 0.40
C LEU A 61 -4.63 7.46 1.40
N GLU A 62 -3.54 6.85 0.98
CA GLU A 62 -2.54 6.30 1.89
C GLU A 62 -1.59 7.42 2.35
N VAL A 63 -1.30 7.48 3.64
CA VAL A 63 -0.41 8.49 4.21
C VAL A 63 1.04 7.97 4.20
N PRO A 64 2.02 8.76 3.73
CA PRO A 64 3.44 8.38 3.76
C PRO A 64 3.93 8.20 5.20
N GLY A 65 5.02 7.46 5.37
CA GLY A 65 5.63 7.25 6.68
C GLY A 65 6.87 6.35 6.67
N PRO A 66 7.60 6.31 7.79
CA PRO A 66 8.85 5.58 7.90
C PRO A 66 8.66 4.07 8.01
N PRO A 67 9.70 3.28 7.67
CA PRO A 67 9.70 1.86 7.94
C PRO A 67 9.71 1.59 9.44
N SER A 68 9.01 0.54 9.85
CA SER A 68 8.95 0.06 11.22
C SER A 68 9.66 -1.29 11.37
N ALA A 69 10.23 -1.52 12.55
CA ALA A 69 10.90 -2.77 12.94
C ALA A 69 11.94 -3.28 11.92
N VAL A 70 12.76 -2.37 11.39
CA VAL A 70 13.83 -2.72 10.44
C VAL A 70 14.88 -3.62 11.09
N HIS A 71 15.11 -4.79 10.52
CA HIS A 71 16.08 -5.75 11.03
C HIS A 71 16.72 -6.58 9.90
N GLY A 72 17.76 -7.35 10.24
CA GLY A 72 18.45 -8.22 9.31
C GLY A 72 19.05 -7.45 8.13
N TYR A 73 18.94 -7.99 6.91
CA TYR A 73 19.49 -7.41 5.67
C TYR A 73 19.25 -5.90 5.56
N PHE A 74 18.04 -5.46 5.86
CA PHE A 74 17.59 -4.09 5.66
C PHE A 74 18.21 -3.08 6.62
N ARG A 75 18.68 -3.51 7.80
CA ARG A 75 19.32 -2.61 8.78
C ARG A 75 20.63 -2.02 8.27
N PHE A 76 21.32 -2.73 7.37
CA PHE A 76 22.60 -2.31 6.82
C PHE A 76 22.45 -1.36 5.63
N GLY A 77 21.32 -1.43 4.93
CA GLY A 77 21.01 -0.59 3.77
C GLY A 77 20.22 0.68 4.10
N ASN A 78 19.46 0.70 5.20
CA ASN A 78 18.56 1.82 5.47
C ASN A 78 19.29 3.17 5.59
N GLY A 79 18.80 4.21 4.89
CA GLY A 79 19.24 5.60 5.00
C GLY A 79 20.58 5.96 4.34
N THR A 80 21.42 4.97 4.01
CA THR A 80 22.72 5.20 3.33
C THR A 80 22.75 4.71 1.88
N ALA A 81 21.74 3.92 1.50
CA ALA A 81 21.89 2.94 0.44
C ALA A 81 20.58 2.36 -0.10
N MET A 82 19.57 2.29 0.76
CA MET A 82 18.21 1.88 0.45
C MET A 82 17.29 2.91 1.07
N ASP A 83 16.41 3.45 0.25
CA ASP A 83 15.24 4.18 0.72
C ASP A 83 14.15 3.16 1.06
N LEU A 84 13.76 3.12 2.33
CA LEU A 84 12.71 2.23 2.84
C LEU A 84 11.47 3.03 3.27
N GLU A 85 11.42 4.33 2.96
CA GLU A 85 10.26 5.19 3.26
C GLU A 85 9.06 4.82 2.39
N HIS A 86 7.86 4.95 2.95
CA HIS A 86 6.62 4.73 2.22
C HIS A 86 6.29 5.95 1.36
N HIS A 87 6.29 5.77 0.04
CA HIS A 87 5.98 6.81 -0.95
C HIS A 87 4.69 6.49 -1.73
N PRO A 88 3.50 6.58 -1.12
CA PRO A 88 2.24 6.35 -1.80
C PRO A 88 1.93 7.47 -2.80
N ASN A 89 0.82 7.31 -3.54
CA ASN A 89 0.31 8.40 -4.37
C ASN A 89 0.08 9.66 -3.50
N PRO A 90 0.67 10.83 -3.86
CA PRO A 90 0.61 12.02 -3.02
C PRO A 90 -0.80 12.65 -2.97
N ASN A 91 -1.69 12.21 -3.86
CA ASN A 91 -3.02 12.77 -4.02
C ASN A 91 -4.10 11.76 -3.62
N PHE A 92 -5.25 12.28 -3.23
CA PHE A 92 -6.45 11.47 -3.07
C PHE A 92 -6.87 10.87 -4.43
N VAL A 93 -7.13 9.57 -4.47
CA VAL A 93 -7.64 8.85 -5.64
C VAL A 93 -9.13 8.58 -5.49
N THR A 94 -9.89 8.72 -6.58
CA THR A 94 -11.35 8.49 -6.54
C THR A 94 -11.66 7.00 -6.63
N LEU A 95 -12.53 6.52 -5.74
CA LEU A 95 -12.99 5.14 -5.76
C LEU A 95 -13.99 4.91 -6.89
N ARG A 96 -14.01 3.69 -7.42
CA ARG A 96 -14.96 3.28 -8.44
C ARG A 96 -16.36 3.07 -7.84
N PRO A 97 -17.42 3.07 -8.66
CA PRO A 97 -18.78 2.90 -8.15
C PRO A 97 -19.07 1.56 -7.47
N ASP A 98 -18.30 0.54 -7.81
CA ASP A 98 -18.29 -0.80 -7.21
C ASP A 98 -17.44 -0.87 -5.92
N ASN A 99 -17.04 0.26 -5.33
CA ASN A 99 -16.20 0.36 -4.13
C ASN A 99 -14.78 -0.20 -4.28
N HIS A 100 -14.27 -0.24 -5.51
CA HIS A 100 -12.91 -0.71 -5.79
C HIS A 100 -11.94 0.44 -6.09
N PHE A 101 -10.65 0.18 -5.83
CA PHE A 101 -9.55 0.87 -6.47
C PHE A 101 -8.62 -0.16 -7.12
N LEU A 102 -8.30 0.03 -8.39
CA LEU A 102 -7.47 -0.90 -9.13
C LEU A 102 -6.01 -0.48 -9.03
N HIS A 103 -5.14 -1.48 -8.90
CA HIS A 103 -3.69 -1.34 -8.99
C HIS A 103 -3.04 -0.42 -7.94
N ASP A 104 -3.31 -0.72 -6.66
CA ASP A 104 -2.43 -0.25 -5.58
C ASP A 104 -1.09 -1.00 -5.63
N GLN A 105 0.03 -0.31 -5.42
CA GLN A 105 1.35 -0.95 -5.52
C GLN A 105 1.75 -1.53 -4.16
N CYS A 106 2.00 -2.84 -4.15
CA CYS A 106 2.60 -3.56 -3.03
C CYS A 106 3.92 -4.20 -3.48
N GLY A 107 4.99 -3.42 -3.42
CA GLY A 107 6.31 -3.91 -3.79
C GLY A 107 7.41 -3.25 -2.98
N SER A 108 8.55 -3.94 -2.89
CA SER A 108 9.75 -3.34 -2.30
C SER A 108 10.35 -2.25 -3.19
N GLY A 109 9.90 -2.08 -4.45
CA GLY A 109 10.34 -0.98 -5.32
C GLY A 109 11.78 -1.09 -5.82
N PHE A 110 12.31 -2.31 -5.95
CA PHE A 110 13.75 -2.57 -6.00
C PHE A 110 14.09 -3.72 -6.96
N PRO A 111 15.25 -3.69 -7.63
CA PRO A 111 16.29 -4.67 -7.31
C PRO A 111 16.77 -4.41 -5.89
N LEU A 112 16.68 -5.38 -4.98
CA LEU A 112 17.35 -5.35 -3.68
C LEU A 112 18.86 -5.61 -3.90
N ALA A 113 19.43 -4.91 -4.87
CA ALA A 113 20.86 -4.91 -5.14
C ALA A 113 21.48 -4.01 -4.08
N PRO A 114 22.34 -4.55 -3.21
CA PRO A 114 22.83 -3.76 -2.11
C PRO A 114 23.69 -2.57 -2.57
N PRO A 115 23.88 -1.55 -1.71
CA PRO A 115 24.91 -0.53 -1.87
C PRO A 115 26.34 -1.08 -1.79
N PHE A 116 26.50 -2.38 -1.58
CA PHE A 116 27.78 -3.05 -1.41
C PHE A 116 28.61 -3.13 -2.70
N ARG A 117 28.38 -2.25 -3.69
CA ARG A 117 29.34 -2.00 -4.78
C ARG A 117 30.75 -1.68 -4.27
N ARG A 118 30.89 -1.33 -2.97
CA ARG A 118 32.16 -1.10 -2.27
C ARG A 118 32.74 -2.32 -1.57
N PHE A 119 32.01 -3.43 -1.44
CA PHE A 119 32.51 -4.68 -0.88
C PHE A 119 32.50 -5.75 -1.97
N PHE A 120 33.68 -6.22 -2.36
CA PHE A 120 33.83 -7.32 -3.28
C PHE A 120 34.41 -8.54 -2.54
N PRO A 121 33.72 -9.68 -2.52
CA PRO A 121 32.40 -9.94 -3.12
C PRO A 121 31.25 -9.25 -2.35
N PRO A 122 30.11 -8.95 -3.00
CA PRO A 122 28.94 -8.45 -2.28
C PRO A 122 28.52 -9.47 -1.21
N PRO A 123 28.17 -9.03 0.00
CA PRO A 123 27.74 -9.94 1.04
C PRO A 123 26.46 -10.65 0.59
N ARG A 124 26.37 -11.92 0.96
CA ARG A 124 25.19 -12.74 0.70
C ARG A 124 23.98 -12.15 1.43
N PHE A 125 22.77 -12.45 0.94
CA PHE A 125 21.57 -12.18 1.72
C PHE A 125 21.67 -12.90 3.08
N PHE A 126 21.20 -12.22 4.11
CA PHE A 126 20.99 -12.78 5.43
C PHE A 126 19.59 -12.33 5.86
N GLY A 127 18.80 -13.21 6.47
CA GLY A 127 17.38 -12.96 6.67
C GLY A 127 17.07 -11.62 7.34
N GLY A 128 15.94 -11.02 6.99
CA GLY A 128 15.52 -9.74 7.56
C GLY A 128 14.16 -9.28 7.07
N GLY A 129 13.70 -8.17 7.62
CA GLY A 129 12.42 -7.60 7.25
C GLY A 129 12.16 -6.24 7.87
N TRP A 130 11.03 -5.68 7.47
CA TRP A 130 10.46 -4.43 7.99
C TRP A 130 9.01 -4.34 7.53
N PHE A 131 8.26 -3.38 8.07
CA PHE A 131 6.89 -3.13 7.60
C PHE A 131 6.56 -1.64 7.57
N TRP A 132 5.58 -1.26 6.77
CA TRP A 132 4.91 0.04 6.89
C TRP A 132 3.61 -0.13 7.67
N SER A 133 3.38 0.80 8.59
CA SER A 133 2.07 1.06 9.18
C SER A 133 1.48 2.26 8.45
N ILE A 134 0.50 2.01 7.58
CA ILE A 134 0.03 2.97 6.58
C ILE A 134 -1.36 3.47 7.01
N PRO A 135 -1.49 4.70 7.53
CA PRO A 135 -2.79 5.28 7.78
C PRO A 135 -3.52 5.54 6.46
N ASN A 136 -4.78 5.15 6.39
CA ASN A 136 -5.65 5.41 5.24
C ASN A 136 -6.67 6.48 5.62
N ARG A 137 -6.89 7.41 4.70
CA ARG A 137 -7.84 8.50 4.87
C ARG A 137 -8.85 8.55 3.73
N PHE A 138 -10.06 8.98 4.07
CA PHE A 138 -11.11 9.25 3.10
C PHE A 138 -11.58 10.68 3.11
N ARG A 139 -12.04 11.16 1.96
CA ARG A 139 -12.80 12.40 1.86
C ARG A 139 -13.84 12.30 0.75
N ILE A 140 -14.80 13.22 0.76
CA ILE A 140 -15.74 13.36 -0.36
C ILE A 140 -15.03 14.08 -1.51
N VAL A 141 -15.34 13.71 -2.76
CA VAL A 141 -14.85 14.41 -3.96
C VAL A 141 -15.17 15.91 -3.87
N GLY A 142 -14.15 16.75 -4.09
CA GLY A 142 -14.27 18.21 -3.95
C GLY A 142 -14.24 18.72 -2.51
N GLY A 143 -14.16 17.83 -1.52
CA GLY A 143 -13.96 18.19 -0.12
C GLY A 143 -12.57 18.80 0.12
N ALA A 144 -12.53 19.85 0.95
CA ALA A 144 -11.28 20.45 1.39
C ALA A 144 -10.62 19.63 2.51
N GLY A 145 -9.31 19.82 2.70
CA GLY A 145 -8.55 19.24 3.81
C GLY A 145 -7.99 17.84 3.57
N GLY A 146 -7.37 17.29 4.62
CA GLY A 146 -6.59 16.05 4.60
C GLY A 146 -7.39 14.77 4.82
N GLY A 147 -8.72 14.80 4.70
CA GLY A 147 -9.61 13.67 4.92
C GLY A 147 -9.72 13.18 6.37
N THR A 148 -10.58 12.18 6.58
CA THR A 148 -10.85 11.53 7.86
C THR A 148 -10.12 10.18 7.91
N PRO A 149 -9.44 9.82 9.01
CA PRO A 149 -8.85 8.50 9.19
C PRO A 149 -9.91 7.40 9.09
N PHE A 150 -9.54 6.26 8.49
CA PHE A 150 -10.39 5.08 8.39
C PHE A 150 -9.74 3.86 9.03
N VAL A 151 -8.68 3.35 8.40
CA VAL A 151 -7.99 2.12 8.82
C VAL A 151 -6.49 2.29 8.64
N THR A 152 -5.71 1.55 9.42
CA THR A 152 -4.28 1.43 9.20
C THR A 152 -3.98 0.10 8.55
N THR A 153 -3.40 0.12 7.36
CA THR A 153 -2.96 -1.09 6.66
C THR A 153 -1.51 -1.38 6.98
N ILE A 154 -1.19 -2.67 7.11
CA ILE A 154 0.19 -3.15 7.19
C ILE A 154 0.63 -3.68 5.83
N GLN A 155 1.80 -3.23 5.39
CA GLN A 155 2.57 -3.84 4.31
C GLN A 155 3.87 -4.40 4.87
N LEU A 156 4.07 -5.71 4.75
CA LEU A 156 5.20 -6.43 5.32
C LEU A 156 6.18 -6.88 4.23
N PHE A 157 7.47 -6.75 4.53
CA PHE A 157 8.58 -7.09 3.66
C PHE A 157 9.51 -8.05 4.37
N LEU A 158 9.80 -9.20 3.74
CA LEU A 158 10.70 -10.22 4.26
C LEU A 158 11.69 -10.63 3.17
N VAL A 159 12.94 -10.88 3.57
CA VAL A 159 13.94 -11.56 2.75
C VAL A 159 14.59 -12.66 3.57
N ASP A 160 14.82 -13.82 2.97
CA ASP A 160 15.57 -14.92 3.60
C ASP A 160 17.06 -14.91 3.21
N SER A 161 17.83 -15.87 3.72
CA SER A 161 19.26 -16.00 3.40
C SER A 161 19.56 -16.43 1.96
N SER A 162 18.56 -16.89 1.21
CA SER A 162 18.66 -17.22 -0.22
C SER A 162 18.35 -16.02 -1.14
N GLY A 163 17.91 -14.90 -0.57
CA GLY A 163 17.41 -13.75 -1.32
C GLY A 163 15.97 -13.93 -1.81
N THR A 164 15.26 -14.94 -1.33
CA THR A 164 13.82 -15.08 -1.58
C THR A 164 13.10 -13.99 -0.80
N THR A 165 12.31 -13.20 -1.52
CA THR A 165 11.63 -12.02 -0.99
C THR A 165 10.13 -12.26 -0.98
N THR A 166 9.48 -11.89 0.11
CA THR A 166 8.02 -11.89 0.23
C THR A 166 7.53 -10.50 0.57
N VAL A 167 6.51 -10.05 -0.16
CA VAL A 167 5.74 -8.84 0.17
C VAL A 167 4.30 -9.20 0.39
N SER A 168 3.66 -8.58 1.38
CA SER A 168 2.23 -8.79 1.66
C SER A 168 1.57 -7.51 2.13
N LYS A 169 0.30 -7.34 1.76
CA LYS A 169 -0.54 -6.19 2.15
C LYS A 169 -2.00 -6.64 2.17
N GLN A 170 -2.66 -6.51 3.31
CA GLN A 170 -4.11 -6.72 3.51
C GLN A 170 -4.73 -7.93 2.79
N GLY A 171 -4.10 -9.10 2.92
CA GLY A 171 -4.60 -10.35 2.36
C GLY A 171 -3.98 -10.74 1.00
N ALA A 172 -3.32 -9.82 0.30
CA ALA A 172 -2.52 -10.13 -0.87
C ALA A 172 -1.07 -10.43 -0.46
N ASN A 173 -0.41 -11.32 -1.20
CA ASN A 173 1.02 -11.55 -1.09
C ASN A 173 1.63 -12.05 -2.41
N THR A 174 2.94 -11.86 -2.54
CA THR A 174 3.75 -12.54 -3.55
C THR A 174 5.12 -12.85 -2.98
N THR A 175 5.63 -14.02 -3.35
CA THR A 175 6.98 -14.46 -3.01
C THR A 175 7.77 -14.64 -4.30
N ARG A 176 9.03 -14.19 -4.30
CA ARG A 176 9.91 -14.33 -5.45
C ARG A 176 11.32 -14.72 -5.02
N THR A 177 11.85 -15.77 -5.64
CA THR A 177 13.24 -16.21 -5.46
C THR A 177 14.21 -15.26 -6.18
N SER A 178 15.47 -15.24 -5.75
CA SER A 178 16.52 -14.44 -6.39
C SER A 178 16.81 -14.85 -7.84
N VAL A 179 16.44 -16.06 -8.25
CA VAL A 179 16.53 -16.55 -9.64
C VAL A 179 15.29 -16.27 -10.49
N GLY A 180 14.27 -15.61 -9.92
CA GLY A 180 13.10 -15.12 -10.66
C GLY A 180 11.86 -15.99 -10.62
N ALA A 181 11.86 -17.13 -9.94
CA ALA A 181 10.64 -17.92 -9.72
C ALA A 181 9.70 -17.18 -8.76
N VAL A 182 8.42 -17.10 -9.12
CA VAL A 182 7.35 -16.39 -8.39
C VAL A 182 6.33 -17.41 -7.86
N THR A 183 5.83 -17.17 -6.65
CA THR A 183 4.71 -17.88 -6.02
C THR A 183 3.65 -16.88 -5.54
#